data_AF-A0A8C9VZG4-F1
#
_entry.id   AF-A0A8C9VZG4-F1
#
_cell.length_a   1.000
_cell.length_b   1.000
_cell.length_c   1.000
_cell.angle_alpha   90.00
_cell.angle_beta   90.00
_cell.angle_gamma   90.00
#
_symmetry.space_group_name_H-M   'P 1'
#
loop_
_entity.id
_entity.type
_entity.pdbx_description
1 polymer ?
#
loop_
_entity_poly.entity_id
_entity_poly.type
_entity_poly.pdbx_seq_one_letter_code
_entity_poly.pdbx_strand_id
1 'polypeptide(L)'
;HGRAPPLHPLGPDVRRFLRRNWLLLSTVLSVVLGIGLGLLVRQYGSLSQLHKYYFGFPGEILMRMLKMVILPLVISSMITGVAALDSEVSGRIGLRAVVYYFSTTIIAVILGIVLVMAIKPGVSHEADNLDRTGSTPDVTTVDAMLDLLRNMFAENLVQACFQQFKTKREEIEPSKPAANTEVPPSVTVMTTLNITKDYKIVGLYSDGVNVLGLIVFCLVFGLVIGQMGERGRILIEFFDALNEATMKIVHIIMCYMPIGILFLIAAKIIEVEDWDIFRKLGLYMVTVLSGLAIHSIIFLPLIYFVFVRKNPFTFFLGMAQALLTALMISSSSATLPVTFRCAEENNMIDKRITRFVLPVGATINMDGTALYEAVAAIFIAQLNNYVLDVGQIITISITATAASIGAAGVPNAGMVTMVIVLTALGLPASDVTLIIAVDWLLDRFRTMVNVLGDAFGAGIVQKLSKKELERMDLTSDVDVVNPFALEATMDDEDGEKKSYVNGGFTVDKSDTISFTQTSQF
;
A
#
# COMPACT_ATOMS: atom_id res chain seq x y z
N HIS A 1 -49.48 -42.58 -6.20
CA HIS A 1 -48.41 -42.07 -7.08
C HIS A 1 -48.24 -40.57 -6.88
N GLY A 2 -47.23 -40.17 -6.12
CA GLY A 2 -46.87 -38.76 -5.94
C GLY A 2 -46.03 -38.26 -7.12
N ARG A 3 -46.47 -37.19 -7.77
CA ARG A 3 -45.62 -36.38 -8.66
C ARG A 3 -45.01 -35.27 -7.82
N ALA A 4 -43.68 -35.21 -7.81
CA ALA A 4 -42.90 -34.14 -7.19
C ALA A 4 -43.21 -32.78 -7.85
N PRO A 5 -43.16 -31.67 -7.09
CA PRO A 5 -43.34 -30.33 -7.65
C PRO A 5 -42.13 -29.93 -8.50
N PRO A 6 -42.31 -29.07 -9.51
CA PRO A 6 -41.23 -28.66 -10.40
C PRO A 6 -40.22 -27.79 -9.67
N LEU A 7 -38.93 -27.97 -9.97
CA LEU A 7 -37.83 -27.15 -9.49
C LEU A 7 -38.06 -25.68 -9.88
N HIS A 8 -38.16 -24.81 -8.89
CA HIS A 8 -38.18 -23.36 -9.08
C HIS A 8 -36.89 -22.89 -9.79
N PRO A 9 -36.97 -22.10 -10.88
CA PRO A 9 -35.80 -21.43 -11.43
C PRO A 9 -35.28 -20.39 -10.43
N LEU A 10 -33.95 -20.30 -10.25
CA LEU A 10 -33.31 -19.35 -9.34
C LEU A 10 -33.85 -17.93 -9.54
N GLY A 11 -34.37 -17.32 -8.48
CA GLY A 11 -35.10 -16.06 -8.53
C GLY A 11 -34.27 -14.85 -9.02
N PRO A 12 -34.93 -13.77 -9.48
CA PRO A 12 -34.32 -12.55 -10.02
C PRO A 12 -33.29 -11.88 -9.09
N ASP A 13 -33.41 -12.08 -7.77
CA ASP A 13 -32.46 -11.56 -6.78
C ASP A 13 -31.09 -12.24 -6.83
N VAL A 14 -31.02 -13.53 -7.19
CA VAL A 14 -29.73 -14.24 -7.29
C VAL A 14 -28.94 -13.74 -8.50
N ARG A 15 -29.61 -13.50 -9.64
CA ARG A 15 -28.96 -12.95 -10.84
C ARG A 15 -28.45 -11.53 -10.62
N ARG A 16 -29.19 -10.72 -9.84
CA ARG A 16 -28.77 -9.36 -9.46
C ARG A 16 -27.60 -9.39 -8.48
N PHE A 17 -27.61 -10.31 -7.52
CA PHE A 17 -26.48 -10.54 -6.60
C PHE A 17 -25.23 -11.01 -7.35
N LEU A 18 -25.35 -12.01 -8.24
CA LEU A 18 -24.27 -12.52 -9.08
C LEU A 18 -23.64 -11.41 -9.93
N ARG A 19 -24.45 -10.54 -10.53
CA ARG A 19 -23.93 -9.44 -11.35
C ARG A 19 -23.20 -8.38 -10.52
N ARG A 20 -23.68 -8.09 -9.30
CA ARG A 20 -23.07 -7.07 -8.43
C ARG A 20 -21.78 -7.56 -7.77
N ASN A 21 -21.68 -8.85 -7.48
CA ASN A 21 -20.51 -9.46 -6.83
C ASN A 21 -19.74 -10.38 -7.78
N TRP A 22 -19.78 -10.14 -9.09
CA TRP A 22 -19.17 -11.02 -10.10
C TRP A 22 -17.67 -11.21 -9.87
N LEU A 23 -16.92 -10.11 -9.66
CA LEU A 23 -15.47 -10.15 -9.47
C LEU A 23 -15.07 -10.94 -8.23
N LEU A 24 -15.85 -10.79 -7.15
CA LEU A 24 -15.70 -11.56 -5.91
C LEU A 24 -15.85 -13.05 -6.17
N LEU A 25 -16.99 -13.43 -6.76
CA LEU A 25 -17.37 -14.82 -6.96
C LEU A 25 -16.45 -15.52 -7.95
N SER A 26 -16.05 -14.83 -9.02
CA SER A 26 -15.12 -15.36 -10.01
C SER A 26 -13.73 -15.58 -9.41
N THR A 27 -13.23 -14.66 -8.58
CA THR A 27 -11.92 -14.80 -7.91
C THR A 27 -11.92 -15.98 -6.93
N VAL A 28 -12.95 -16.11 -6.07
CA VAL A 28 -13.05 -17.24 -5.14
C VAL A 28 -13.14 -18.56 -5.89
N LEU A 29 -13.96 -18.61 -6.95
CA LEU A 29 -14.07 -19.79 -7.80
C LEU A 29 -12.73 -20.14 -8.45
N SER A 30 -12.01 -19.15 -8.97
CA SER A 30 -10.68 -19.32 -9.57
C SER A 30 -9.65 -19.85 -8.60
N VAL A 31 -9.67 -19.42 -7.32
CA VAL A 31 -8.79 -19.98 -6.29
C VAL A 31 -9.10 -21.44 -6.05
N VAL A 32 -10.38 -21.79 -5.82
CA VAL A 32 -10.78 -23.18 -5.56
C VAL A 32 -10.46 -24.08 -6.75
N LEU A 33 -10.75 -23.62 -7.97
CA LEU A 33 -10.43 -24.33 -9.20
C LEU A 33 -8.92 -24.42 -9.43
N GLY A 34 -8.16 -23.38 -9.12
CA GLY A 34 -6.69 -23.37 -9.21
C GLY A 34 -6.06 -24.37 -8.25
N ILE A 35 -6.54 -24.45 -7.01
CA ILE A 35 -6.12 -25.46 -6.03
C ILE A 35 -6.45 -26.87 -6.54
N GLY A 36 -7.70 -27.10 -6.96
CA GLY A 36 -8.13 -28.39 -7.49
C GLY A 36 -7.32 -28.82 -8.72
N LEU A 37 -7.11 -27.92 -9.67
CA LEU A 37 -6.32 -28.17 -10.88
C LEU A 37 -4.85 -28.45 -10.56
N GLY A 38 -4.23 -27.67 -9.67
CA GLY A 38 -2.85 -27.87 -9.24
C GLY A 38 -2.64 -29.23 -8.56
N LEU A 39 -3.56 -29.64 -7.69
CA LEU A 39 -3.53 -30.95 -7.03
C LEU A 39 -3.73 -32.10 -8.01
N LEU A 40 -4.68 -31.98 -8.94
CA LEU A 40 -4.92 -32.99 -9.98
C LEU A 40 -3.70 -33.17 -10.88
N VAL A 41 -3.12 -32.06 -11.35
CA VAL A 41 -1.92 -32.11 -12.20
C VAL A 41 -0.75 -32.68 -11.42
N ARG A 42 -0.58 -32.34 -10.14
CA ARG A 42 0.48 -32.91 -9.29
C ARG A 42 0.31 -34.40 -9.06
N GLN A 43 -0.92 -34.88 -8.84
CA GLN A 43 -1.19 -36.29 -8.54
C GLN A 43 -1.13 -37.19 -9.79
N TYR A 44 -1.60 -36.70 -10.94
CA TYR A 44 -1.78 -37.51 -12.15
C TYR A 44 -0.84 -37.13 -13.30
N GLY A 45 -0.17 -35.97 -13.25
CA GLY A 45 0.67 -35.44 -14.32
C GLY A 45 2.14 -35.28 -13.93
N SER A 46 3.03 -36.06 -14.54
CA SER A 46 4.47 -35.78 -14.48
C SER A 46 4.85 -34.74 -15.54
N LEU A 47 4.66 -33.45 -15.24
CA LEU A 47 5.09 -32.37 -16.12
C LEU A 47 6.61 -32.15 -16.04
N SER A 48 7.27 -32.09 -17.20
CA SER A 48 8.66 -31.59 -17.29
C SER A 48 8.72 -30.11 -16.90
N GLN A 49 9.89 -29.64 -16.43
CA GLN A 49 10.11 -28.26 -15.97
C GLN A 49 9.68 -27.21 -17.01
N LEU A 50 9.92 -27.48 -18.30
CA LEU A 50 9.50 -26.60 -19.39
C LEU A 50 7.96 -26.49 -19.49
N HIS A 51 7.26 -27.62 -19.33
CA HIS A 51 5.79 -27.64 -19.40
C HIS A 51 5.15 -27.00 -18.15
N LYS A 52 5.79 -27.11 -16.99
CA LYS A 52 5.39 -26.37 -15.78
C LYS A 52 5.49 -24.85 -16.01
N TYR A 53 6.56 -24.39 -16.65
CA TYR A 53 6.72 -22.99 -17.03
C TYR A 53 5.60 -22.51 -17.98
N TYR A 54 5.32 -23.26 -19.05
CA TYR A 54 4.23 -22.91 -19.98
C TYR A 54 2.84 -22.97 -19.33
N PHE A 55 2.62 -23.88 -18.39
CA PHE A 55 1.37 -23.98 -17.66
C PHE A 55 1.10 -22.72 -16.80
N GLY A 56 2.14 -22.13 -16.20
CA GLY A 56 2.03 -20.91 -15.39
C GLY A 56 1.92 -19.61 -16.19
N PHE A 57 2.03 -19.64 -17.52
CA PHE A 57 2.12 -18.44 -18.36
C PHE A 57 0.96 -17.43 -18.20
N PRO A 58 -0.32 -17.84 -18.11
CA PRO A 58 -1.41 -16.88 -17.86
C PRO A 58 -1.25 -16.14 -16.52
N GLY A 59 -0.71 -16.81 -15.50
CA GLY A 59 -0.35 -16.18 -14.23
C GLY A 59 0.80 -15.18 -14.38
N GLU A 60 1.81 -15.49 -15.20
CA GLU A 60 2.92 -14.57 -15.50
C GLU A 60 2.43 -13.29 -16.20
N ILE A 61 1.51 -13.41 -17.17
CA ILE A 61 0.91 -12.27 -17.86
C ILE A 61 0.18 -11.35 -16.88
N LEU A 62 -0.60 -11.92 -15.94
CA LEU A 62 -1.24 -11.13 -14.88
C LEU A 62 -0.21 -10.32 -14.09
N MET A 63 0.90 -10.96 -13.67
CA MET A 63 1.95 -10.28 -12.93
C MET A 63 2.62 -9.16 -13.72
N ARG A 64 2.83 -9.34 -15.03
CA ARG A 64 3.38 -8.30 -15.90
C ARG A 64 2.41 -7.12 -16.08
N MET A 65 1.12 -7.39 -16.25
CA MET A 65 0.08 -6.35 -16.34
C MET A 65 -0.01 -5.53 -15.05
N LEU A 66 0.03 -6.19 -13.89
CA LEU A 66 0.06 -5.50 -12.59
C LEU A 66 1.32 -4.64 -12.46
N LYS A 67 2.50 -5.18 -12.83
CA LYS A 67 3.77 -4.44 -12.78
C LYS A 67 3.79 -3.18 -13.67
N MET A 68 3.17 -3.24 -14.84
CA MET A 68 3.08 -2.13 -15.78
C MET A 68 2.33 -0.93 -15.20
N VAL A 69 1.27 -1.17 -14.42
CA VAL A 69 0.38 -0.11 -13.93
C VAL A 69 0.93 0.58 -12.67
N ILE A 70 1.88 -0.02 -11.96
CA ILE A 70 2.46 0.53 -10.73
C ILE A 70 2.99 1.93 -10.94
N LEU A 71 3.87 2.11 -11.92
CA LEU A 71 4.61 3.35 -12.12
C LEU A 71 3.68 4.56 -12.36
N PRO A 72 2.77 4.56 -13.36
CA PRO A 72 1.89 5.69 -13.58
C PRO A 72 0.93 5.91 -12.41
N LEU A 73 0.49 4.85 -11.74
CA LEU A 73 -0.44 4.94 -10.61
C LEU A 73 0.22 5.59 -9.39
N VAL A 74 1.41 5.13 -8.98
CA VAL A 74 2.15 5.70 -7.84
C VAL A 74 2.44 7.17 -8.07
N ILE A 75 2.96 7.54 -9.25
CA ILE A 75 3.32 8.93 -9.56
C ILE A 75 2.08 9.82 -9.53
N SER A 76 1.03 9.45 -10.27
CA SER A 76 -0.17 10.28 -10.39
C SER A 76 -0.94 10.38 -9.06
N SER A 77 -1.16 9.25 -8.36
CA SER A 77 -1.89 9.22 -7.09
C SER A 77 -1.16 9.95 -5.96
N MET A 78 0.18 9.85 -5.89
CA MET A 78 0.94 10.53 -4.83
C MET A 78 0.99 12.04 -5.03
N ILE A 79 1.20 12.48 -6.27
CA ILE A 79 1.25 13.91 -6.58
C ILE A 79 -0.10 14.57 -6.30
N THR A 80 -1.21 14.00 -6.77
CA THR A 80 -2.55 14.57 -6.53
C THR A 80 -2.96 14.47 -5.07
N GLY A 81 -2.67 13.35 -4.40
CA GLY A 81 -3.00 13.14 -2.99
C GLY A 81 -2.35 14.16 -2.07
N VAL A 82 -1.09 14.52 -2.34
CA VAL A 82 -0.35 15.51 -1.52
C VAL A 82 -0.67 16.94 -1.92
N ALA A 83 -0.84 17.23 -3.21
CA ALA A 83 -1.19 18.57 -3.67
C ALA A 83 -2.56 19.04 -3.13
N ALA A 84 -3.49 18.10 -2.87
CA ALA A 84 -4.78 18.40 -2.26
C ALA A 84 -4.70 18.86 -0.80
N LEU A 85 -3.54 18.72 -0.13
CA LEU A 85 -3.38 19.02 1.29
C LEU A 85 -3.25 20.53 1.61
N ASP A 86 -3.00 21.36 0.61
CA ASP A 86 -2.64 22.77 0.81
C ASP A 86 -3.77 23.75 0.46
N SER A 87 -4.58 24.09 1.46
CA SER A 87 -5.28 25.38 1.47
C SER A 87 -5.09 26.03 2.84
N GLU A 88 -4.95 27.36 2.89
CA GLU A 88 -4.57 28.14 4.09
C GLU A 88 -5.48 27.91 5.32
N VAL A 89 -6.69 27.41 5.11
CA VAL A 89 -7.66 27.03 6.17
C VAL A 89 -7.58 25.52 6.51
N SER A 90 -7.04 24.71 5.59
CA SER A 90 -6.86 23.26 5.68
C SER A 90 -5.53 22.84 6.33
N GLY A 91 -4.50 23.68 6.36
CA GLY A 91 -3.16 23.27 6.82
C GLY A 91 -3.11 22.62 8.21
N ARG A 92 -3.86 23.12 9.20
CA ARG A 92 -3.91 22.51 10.55
C ARG A 92 -4.74 21.22 10.61
N ILE A 93 -5.84 21.17 9.87
CA ILE A 93 -6.72 19.99 9.77
C ILE A 93 -5.93 18.87 9.08
N GLY A 94 -5.26 19.20 7.98
CA GLY A 94 -4.41 18.29 7.23
C GLY A 94 -3.19 17.83 7.99
N LEU A 95 -2.48 18.71 8.70
CA LEU A 95 -1.35 18.30 9.54
C LEU A 95 -1.79 17.28 10.61
N ARG A 96 -2.95 17.48 11.25
CA ARG A 96 -3.49 16.53 12.23
C ARG A 96 -3.81 15.18 11.59
N ALA A 97 -4.38 15.17 10.39
CA ALA A 97 -4.67 13.95 9.65
C ALA A 97 -3.38 13.19 9.29
N VAL A 98 -2.38 13.89 8.73
CA VAL A 98 -1.08 13.31 8.36
C VAL A 98 -0.36 12.73 9.59
N VAL A 99 -0.28 13.48 10.70
CA VAL A 99 0.33 12.99 11.94
C VAL A 99 -0.38 11.75 12.47
N TYR A 100 -1.71 11.72 12.40
CA TYR A 100 -2.49 10.53 12.77
C TYR A 100 -2.14 9.33 11.88
N TYR A 101 -2.14 9.49 10.55
CA TYR A 101 -1.85 8.41 9.60
C TYR A 101 -0.46 7.80 9.77
N PHE A 102 0.58 8.64 9.88
CA PHE A 102 1.93 8.14 10.14
C PHE A 102 2.01 7.40 11.48
N SER A 103 1.34 7.90 12.52
CA SER A 103 1.37 7.28 13.84
C SER A 103 0.68 5.91 13.85
N THR A 104 -0.52 5.78 13.25
CA THR A 104 -1.24 4.50 13.18
C THR A 104 -0.49 3.48 12.32
N THR A 105 0.07 3.92 11.20
CA THR A 105 0.81 3.04 10.29
C THR A 105 2.06 2.48 10.98
N ILE A 106 2.82 3.32 11.69
CA ILE A 106 3.99 2.85 12.47
C ILE A 106 3.57 1.86 13.56
N ILE A 107 2.47 2.13 14.28
CA ILE A 107 1.95 1.21 15.29
C ILE A 107 1.55 -0.13 14.66
N ALA A 108 0.92 -0.12 13.49
CA ALA A 108 0.52 -1.33 12.76
C ALA A 108 1.74 -2.16 12.32
N VAL A 109 2.79 -1.50 11.81
CA VAL A 109 4.05 -2.15 11.43
C VAL A 109 4.75 -2.77 12.63
N ILE A 110 4.90 -2.02 13.73
CA ILE A 110 5.53 -2.54 14.96
C ILE A 110 4.75 -3.76 15.48
N LEU A 111 3.41 -3.69 15.49
CA LEU A 111 2.57 -4.82 15.87
C LEU A 111 2.81 -6.04 14.97
N GLY A 112 2.87 -5.83 13.65
CA GLY A 112 3.17 -6.88 12.68
C GLY A 112 4.51 -7.56 12.95
N ILE A 113 5.57 -6.76 13.14
CA ILE A 113 6.92 -7.24 13.45
C ILE A 113 6.93 -8.05 14.76
N VAL A 114 6.29 -7.54 15.82
CA VAL A 114 6.23 -8.24 17.11
C VAL A 114 5.50 -9.58 16.97
N LEU A 115 4.37 -9.62 16.27
CA LEU A 115 3.59 -10.85 16.09
C LEU A 115 4.33 -11.90 15.27
N VAL A 116 4.93 -11.53 14.13
CA VAL A 116 5.65 -12.49 13.27
C VAL A 116 6.94 -13.01 13.91
N MET A 117 7.60 -12.20 14.74
CA MET A 117 8.78 -12.62 15.50
C MET A 117 8.41 -13.52 16.68
N ALA A 118 7.21 -13.35 17.26
CA ALA A 118 6.69 -14.20 18.33
C ALA A 118 6.18 -15.54 17.80
N ILE A 119 5.37 -15.53 16.73
CA ILE A 119 4.75 -16.74 16.16
C ILE A 119 5.75 -17.55 15.31
N LYS A 120 6.66 -16.87 14.61
CA LYS A 120 7.65 -17.45 13.69
C LYS A 120 7.05 -18.40 12.64
N PRO A 121 6.10 -17.94 11.79
CA PRO A 121 5.40 -18.81 10.85
C PRO A 121 6.28 -19.47 9.78
N GLY A 122 7.48 -18.94 9.49
CA GLY A 122 8.35 -19.45 8.42
C GLY A 122 9.35 -20.54 8.85
N VAL A 123 9.55 -20.76 10.15
CA VAL A 123 10.49 -21.78 10.63
C VAL A 123 9.81 -23.14 10.77
N SER A 124 10.51 -24.22 10.43
CA SER A 124 10.00 -25.58 10.67
C SER A 124 10.17 -25.92 12.15
N HIS A 125 9.07 -26.27 12.84
CA HIS A 125 9.07 -26.62 14.27
C HIS A 125 9.90 -27.88 14.63
N GLU A 126 10.44 -28.61 13.65
CA GLU A 126 11.34 -29.76 13.88
C GLU A 126 12.84 -29.39 13.81
N ALA A 127 13.17 -28.14 13.48
CA ALA A 127 14.55 -27.69 13.26
C ALA A 127 15.21 -27.02 14.49
N ASP A 128 14.94 -27.53 15.70
CA ASP A 128 15.56 -26.99 16.93
C ASP A 128 17.02 -27.46 17.12
N ASN A 129 17.60 -28.21 16.17
CA ASN A 129 18.97 -28.75 16.23
C ASN A 129 19.74 -28.74 14.88
N LEU A 130 19.47 -27.79 13.98
CA LEU A 130 20.30 -27.63 12.79
C LEU A 130 21.02 -26.27 12.82
N ASP A 131 22.35 -26.32 12.86
CA ASP A 131 23.22 -25.15 12.66
C ASP A 131 22.75 -24.42 11.39
N ARG A 132 22.27 -23.19 11.57
CA ARG A 132 21.71 -22.37 10.50
C ARG A 132 22.86 -21.76 9.69
N THR A 133 23.56 -22.58 8.90
CA THR A 133 24.52 -22.16 7.86
C THR A 133 23.80 -21.63 6.62
N GLY A 134 22.94 -20.62 6.81
CA GLY A 134 22.47 -19.80 5.70
C GLY A 134 23.54 -18.76 5.38
N SER A 135 24.03 -18.72 4.15
CA SER A 135 24.89 -17.64 3.68
C SER A 135 24.14 -16.31 3.85
N THR A 136 24.48 -15.54 4.87
CA THR A 136 24.05 -14.15 4.96
C THR A 136 24.55 -13.45 3.70
N PRO A 137 23.72 -12.68 2.98
CA PRO A 137 24.24 -11.78 1.97
C PRO A 137 25.40 -10.97 2.60
N ASP A 138 26.54 -10.83 1.91
CA ASP A 138 27.70 -10.02 2.33
C ASP A 138 27.36 -8.52 2.32
N VAL A 139 26.25 -8.13 2.93
CA VAL A 139 25.74 -6.77 3.01
C VAL A 139 25.60 -6.49 4.49
N THR A 140 26.47 -5.63 5.01
CA THR A 140 26.33 -5.21 6.41
C THR A 140 25.10 -4.35 6.56
N THR A 141 24.49 -4.37 7.75
CA THR A 141 23.29 -3.59 8.05
C THR A 141 23.47 -2.09 7.82
N VAL A 142 24.68 -1.58 8.01
CA VAL A 142 25.05 -0.19 7.70
C VAL A 142 24.93 0.09 6.21
N ASP A 143 25.43 -0.80 5.34
CA ASP A 143 25.35 -0.59 3.88
C ASP A 143 23.91 -0.57 3.40
N ALA A 144 23.07 -1.48 3.93
CA ALA A 144 21.63 -1.52 3.61
C ALA A 144 20.89 -0.24 4.05
N MET A 145 21.19 0.30 5.24
CA MET A 145 20.62 1.56 5.71
C MET A 145 21.09 2.75 4.86
N LEU A 146 22.37 2.77 4.48
CA LEU A 146 22.89 3.83 3.61
C LEU A 146 22.31 3.73 2.20
N ASP A 147 22.10 2.52 1.67
CA ASP A 147 21.46 2.31 0.37
C ASP A 147 19.98 2.71 0.38
N LEU A 148 19.28 2.52 1.51
CA LEU A 148 17.93 3.05 1.67
C LEU A 148 17.92 4.58 1.47
N LEU A 149 18.82 5.30 2.16
CA LEU A 149 18.93 6.75 2.04
C LEU A 149 19.36 7.19 0.64
N ARG A 150 20.31 6.48 0.00
CA ARG A 150 20.71 6.78 -1.39
C ARG A 150 19.55 6.58 -2.36
N ASN A 151 18.74 5.54 -2.18
CA ASN A 151 17.58 5.29 -3.02
C ASN A 151 16.44 6.30 -2.79
N MET A 152 16.33 6.93 -1.61
CA MET A 152 15.37 8.04 -1.39
C MET A 152 15.67 9.25 -2.28
N PHE A 153 16.95 9.49 -2.62
CA PHE A 153 17.39 10.60 -3.45
C PHE A 153 18.04 10.07 -4.73
N ALA A 154 17.21 9.56 -5.66
CA ALA A 154 17.70 9.01 -6.91
C ALA A 154 18.48 10.05 -7.74
N GLU A 155 19.64 9.65 -8.27
CA GLU A 155 20.49 10.51 -9.12
C GLU A 155 19.79 10.93 -10.43
N ASN A 156 18.90 10.07 -10.94
CA ASN A 156 18.12 10.32 -12.14
C ASN A 156 16.70 9.71 -12.01
N LEU A 157 15.67 10.54 -12.24
CA LEU A 157 14.28 10.14 -12.09
C LEU A 157 13.83 9.11 -13.14
N VAL A 158 14.32 9.23 -14.38
CA VAL A 158 14.01 8.27 -15.45
C VAL A 158 14.67 6.94 -15.15
N GLN A 159 15.92 6.96 -14.68
CA GLN A 159 16.62 5.75 -14.26
C GLN A 159 15.94 5.08 -13.07
N ALA A 160 15.41 5.86 -12.11
CA ALA A 160 14.66 5.34 -10.97
C ALA A 160 13.41 4.54 -11.38
N CYS A 161 12.85 4.78 -12.57
CA CYS A 161 11.71 4.02 -13.09
C CYS A 161 12.05 2.56 -13.41
N PHE A 162 13.33 2.18 -13.54
CA PHE A 162 13.72 0.82 -13.92
C PHE A 162 15.00 0.29 -13.24
N GLN A 163 15.74 1.12 -12.49
CA GLN A 163 16.94 0.71 -11.76
C GLN A 163 16.96 1.25 -10.33
N GLN A 164 17.67 0.53 -9.46
CA GLN A 164 17.90 0.88 -8.06
C GLN A 164 19.39 0.78 -7.71
N PHE A 165 19.83 1.59 -6.75
CA PHE A 165 21.21 1.64 -6.30
C PHE A 165 21.47 0.58 -5.23
N LYS A 166 22.55 -0.19 -5.39
CA LYS A 166 23.01 -1.17 -4.41
C LYS A 166 24.52 -1.08 -4.25
N THR A 167 24.99 -1.10 -3.02
CA THR A 167 26.41 -1.18 -2.71
C THR A 167 26.88 -2.62 -2.59
N LYS A 168 28.10 -2.84 -3.07
CA LYS A 168 28.84 -4.09 -2.90
C LYS A 168 30.20 -3.78 -2.32
N ARG A 169 30.62 -4.56 -1.32
CA ARG A 169 31.99 -4.51 -0.80
C ARG A 169 32.87 -5.40 -1.65
N GLU A 170 33.95 -4.83 -2.17
CA GLU A 170 35.01 -5.56 -2.86
C GLU A 170 36.24 -5.52 -1.96
N GLU A 171 36.79 -6.69 -1.64
CA GLU A 171 38.05 -6.79 -0.89
C GLU A 171 39.18 -6.28 -1.77
N ILE A 172 39.96 -5.31 -1.26
CA ILE A 172 41.15 -4.82 -1.95
C ILE A 172 42.24 -5.84 -1.64
N GLU A 173 42.63 -6.66 -2.63
CA GLU A 173 43.82 -7.49 -2.45
C GLU A 173 45.04 -6.56 -2.26
N PRO A 174 45.86 -6.75 -1.21
CA PRO A 174 47.04 -5.96 -1.01
C PRO A 174 47.93 -6.12 -2.24
N SER A 175 48.32 -4.99 -2.84
CA SER A 175 49.24 -4.98 -3.97
C SER A 175 50.50 -5.76 -3.59
N LYS A 176 50.79 -6.84 -4.31
CA LYS A 176 52.06 -7.55 -4.17
C LYS A 176 53.18 -6.50 -4.32
N PRO A 177 54.14 -6.39 -3.39
CA PRO A 177 55.27 -5.52 -3.59
C PRO A 177 55.92 -5.90 -4.92
N ALA A 178 56.18 -4.91 -5.78
CA ALA A 178 56.90 -5.12 -7.02
C ALA A 178 58.19 -5.89 -6.69
N ALA A 179 58.36 -7.06 -7.29
CA ALA A 179 59.46 -7.99 -7.03
C ALA A 179 60.78 -7.46 -7.60
N ASN A 180 61.28 -6.35 -7.05
CA ASN A 180 62.57 -5.77 -7.42
C ASN A 180 63.39 -5.51 -6.16
N THR A 181 63.71 -6.56 -5.39
CA THR A 181 64.90 -6.54 -4.53
C THR A 181 65.37 -7.97 -4.28
N GLU A 182 66.51 -8.32 -4.87
CA GLU A 182 67.24 -9.56 -4.58
C GLU A 182 67.75 -9.51 -3.13
N VAL A 183 67.24 -10.40 -2.26
CA VAL A 183 67.80 -10.63 -0.92
C VAL A 183 67.80 -12.14 -0.63
N PRO A 184 68.88 -12.73 -0.05
CA PRO A 184 69.06 -14.18 0.05
C PRO A 184 68.15 -14.85 1.11
N PRO A 185 67.97 -16.19 1.05
CA PRO A 185 66.92 -16.88 1.78
C PRO A 185 67.39 -17.34 3.16
N SER A 186 67.19 -16.52 4.19
CA SER A 186 67.21 -17.02 5.57
C SER A 186 66.83 -15.96 6.59
N VAL A 187 65.53 -15.68 6.76
CA VAL A 187 64.90 -15.51 8.09
C VAL A 187 63.40 -15.77 7.91
N THR A 188 62.91 -16.93 8.35
CA THR A 188 61.48 -17.17 8.53
C THR A 188 61.04 -16.41 9.79
N VAL A 189 60.76 -15.12 9.66
CA VAL A 189 60.01 -14.39 10.68
C VAL A 189 58.55 -14.79 10.49
N MET A 190 58.00 -15.61 11.39
CA MET A 190 56.54 -15.75 11.53
C MET A 190 56.00 -14.44 12.10
N THR A 191 55.91 -13.42 11.26
CA THR A 191 55.12 -12.23 11.54
C THR A 191 53.67 -12.65 11.36
N THR A 192 52.97 -12.96 12.44
CA THR A 192 51.50 -12.91 12.49
C THR A 192 51.10 -11.45 12.31
N LEU A 193 51.22 -10.94 11.08
CA LEU A 193 50.62 -9.68 10.69
C LEU A 193 49.12 -9.89 10.79
N ASN A 194 48.49 -9.18 11.72
CA ASN A 194 47.06 -8.99 11.73
C ASN A 194 46.71 -8.16 10.48
N ILE A 195 46.63 -8.81 9.32
CA ILE A 195 46.30 -8.16 8.06
C ILE A 195 44.85 -7.71 8.18
N THR A 196 44.65 -6.45 8.53
CA THR A 196 43.36 -5.79 8.37
C THR A 196 43.01 -5.85 6.89
N LYS A 197 41.95 -6.59 6.55
CA LYS A 197 41.40 -6.62 5.19
C LYS A 197 40.80 -5.26 4.88
N ASP A 198 41.33 -4.59 3.86
CA ASP A 198 40.77 -3.35 3.37
C ASP A 198 39.65 -3.64 2.37
N TYR A 199 38.52 -2.94 2.51
CA TYR A 199 37.36 -3.09 1.64
C TYR A 199 37.07 -1.80 0.89
N LYS A 200 36.77 -1.89 -0.40
CA LYS A 200 36.24 -0.80 -1.21
C LYS A 200 34.74 -0.98 -1.38
N ILE A 201 33.97 0.08 -1.12
CA ILE A 201 32.54 0.10 -1.44
C ILE A 201 32.38 0.54 -2.90
N VAL A 202 31.75 -0.31 -3.70
CA VAL A 202 31.42 -0.03 -5.11
C VAL A 202 29.91 0.09 -5.25
N GLY A 203 29.45 1.18 -5.87
CA GLY A 203 28.05 1.38 -6.21
C GLY A 203 27.69 0.70 -7.52
N LEU A 204 26.59 -0.06 -7.53
CA LEU A 204 26.08 -0.78 -8.69
C LEU A 204 24.60 -0.45 -8.86
N TYR A 205 24.19 -0.24 -10.11
CA TYR A 205 22.78 -0.17 -10.46
C TYR A 205 22.27 -1.57 -10.79
N SER A 206 21.26 -2.01 -10.05
CA SER A 206 20.56 -3.27 -10.30
C SER A 206 19.21 -3.02 -10.96
N ASP A 207 18.76 -3.95 -11.79
CA ASP A 207 17.49 -3.87 -12.49
C ASP A 207 16.32 -4.02 -11.50
N GLY A 208 15.37 -3.10 -11.55
CA GLY A 208 14.28 -2.98 -10.59
C GLY A 208 13.87 -1.53 -10.35
N VAL A 209 12.56 -1.28 -10.25
CA VAL A 209 12.02 0.07 -10.03
C VAL A 209 12.42 0.59 -8.64
N ASN A 210 13.08 1.74 -8.57
CA ASN A 210 13.31 2.46 -7.32
C ASN A 210 12.05 3.25 -6.91
N VAL A 211 11.06 2.52 -6.41
CA VAL A 211 9.78 3.10 -6.00
C VAL A 211 9.94 4.07 -4.83
N LEU A 212 10.88 3.82 -3.92
CA LEU A 212 11.12 4.70 -2.76
C LEU A 212 11.54 6.11 -3.21
N GLY A 213 12.50 6.21 -4.12
CA GLY A 213 12.92 7.50 -4.68
C GLY A 213 11.81 8.21 -5.44
N LEU A 214 10.98 7.45 -6.18
CA LEU A 214 9.81 8.01 -6.87
C LEU A 214 8.77 8.56 -5.88
N ILE A 215 8.49 7.87 -4.78
CA ILE A 215 7.57 8.34 -3.73
C ILE A 215 8.11 9.64 -3.13
N VAL A 216 9.37 9.65 -2.66
CA VAL A 216 9.97 10.85 -2.04
C VAL A 216 9.90 12.05 -2.99
N PHE A 217 10.25 11.84 -4.26
CA PHE A 217 10.14 12.87 -5.29
C PHE A 217 8.68 13.34 -5.47
N CYS A 218 7.72 12.42 -5.61
CA CYS A 218 6.32 12.75 -5.85
C CYS A 218 5.67 13.47 -4.65
N LEU A 219 6.07 13.12 -3.42
CA LEU A 219 5.61 13.83 -2.21
C LEU A 219 6.09 15.28 -2.22
N VAL A 220 7.39 15.50 -2.44
CA VAL A 220 7.97 16.85 -2.49
C VAL A 220 7.38 17.65 -3.66
N PHE A 221 7.30 17.04 -4.84
CA PHE A 221 6.74 17.67 -6.03
C PHE A 221 5.26 18.01 -5.85
N GLY A 222 4.47 17.10 -5.28
CA GLY A 222 3.06 17.31 -4.92
C GLY A 222 2.86 18.50 -3.98
N LEU A 223 3.70 18.62 -2.94
CA LEU A 223 3.68 19.78 -2.04
C LEU A 223 4.00 21.07 -2.78
N VAL A 224 5.05 21.08 -3.60
CA VAL A 224 5.48 22.26 -4.35
C VAL A 224 4.39 22.73 -5.32
N ILE A 225 3.78 21.82 -6.11
CA ILE A 225 2.72 22.23 -7.04
C ILE A 225 1.44 22.67 -6.33
N GLY A 226 1.14 22.14 -5.15
CA GLY A 226 0.05 22.62 -4.30
C GLY A 226 0.26 24.07 -3.87
N GLN A 227 1.50 24.40 -3.48
CA GLN A 227 1.92 25.74 -3.05
C GLN A 227 2.03 26.76 -4.19
N MET A 228 2.07 26.32 -5.45
CA MET A 228 2.20 27.20 -6.62
C MET A 228 0.89 27.94 -6.99
N GLY A 229 -0.21 27.67 -6.30
CA GLY A 229 -1.51 28.31 -6.54
C GLY A 229 -2.04 28.03 -7.96
N GLU A 230 -2.53 29.06 -8.66
CA GLU A 230 -3.13 28.91 -10.00
C GLU A 230 -2.18 28.29 -11.03
N ARG A 231 -0.87 28.58 -10.95
CA ARG A 231 0.11 28.00 -11.89
C ARG A 231 0.28 26.50 -11.70
N GLY A 232 0.12 26.01 -10.46
CA GLY A 232 0.20 24.58 -10.14
C GLY A 232 -1.04 23.79 -10.55
N ARG A 233 -2.20 24.47 -10.66
CA ARG A 233 -3.49 23.84 -10.95
C ARG A 233 -3.49 23.01 -12.24
N ILE A 234 -2.84 23.49 -13.30
CA ILE A 234 -2.78 22.76 -14.58
C ILE A 234 -2.06 21.41 -14.45
N LEU A 235 -1.05 21.34 -13.58
CA LEU A 235 -0.31 20.11 -13.31
C LEU A 235 -1.14 19.16 -12.45
N ILE A 236 -1.83 19.69 -11.43
CA ILE A 236 -2.71 18.89 -10.58
C ILE A 236 -3.82 18.24 -11.43
N GLU A 237 -4.48 19.02 -12.30
CA GLU A 237 -5.53 18.50 -13.20
C GLU A 237 -4.99 17.47 -14.18
N PHE A 238 -3.77 17.66 -14.70
CA PHE A 238 -3.11 16.67 -15.54
C PHE A 238 -2.87 15.34 -14.81
N PHE A 239 -2.30 15.38 -13.60
CA PHE A 239 -2.04 14.16 -12.83
C PHE A 239 -3.32 13.48 -12.35
N ASP A 240 -4.39 14.24 -12.09
CA ASP A 240 -5.69 13.68 -11.73
C ASP A 240 -6.33 12.93 -12.92
N ALA A 241 -6.31 13.53 -14.11
CA ALA A 241 -6.76 12.86 -15.33
C ALA A 241 -5.93 11.61 -15.65
N LEU A 242 -4.61 11.65 -15.44
CA LEU A 242 -3.73 10.49 -15.59
C LEU A 242 -4.07 9.38 -14.60
N ASN A 243 -4.37 9.73 -13.34
CA ASN A 243 -4.78 8.78 -12.32
C ASN A 243 -6.09 8.09 -12.70
N GLU A 244 -7.12 8.85 -13.11
CA GLU A 244 -8.41 8.30 -13.52
C GLU A 244 -8.27 7.38 -14.74
N ALA A 245 -7.49 7.78 -15.74
CA ALA A 245 -7.20 6.96 -16.91
C ALA A 245 -6.51 5.64 -16.52
N THR A 246 -5.52 5.71 -15.63
CA THR A 246 -4.78 4.54 -15.13
C THR A 246 -5.71 3.60 -14.36
N MET A 247 -6.64 4.14 -13.55
CA MET A 247 -7.65 3.34 -12.86
C MET A 247 -8.58 2.59 -13.81
N LYS A 248 -8.94 3.16 -14.97
CA LYS A 248 -9.70 2.43 -16.00
C LYS A 248 -8.92 1.24 -16.56
N ILE A 249 -7.61 1.36 -16.72
CA ILE A 249 -6.72 0.25 -17.11
C ILE A 249 -6.72 -0.83 -16.02
N VAL A 250 -6.63 -0.44 -14.74
CA VAL A 250 -6.72 -1.40 -13.60
C VAL A 250 -8.00 -2.23 -13.68
N HIS A 251 -9.15 -1.63 -13.99
CA HIS A 251 -10.41 -2.37 -14.13
C HIS A 251 -10.37 -3.42 -15.25
N ILE A 252 -9.69 -3.14 -16.36
CA ILE A 252 -9.49 -4.12 -17.44
C ILE A 252 -8.64 -5.29 -16.94
N ILE A 253 -7.58 -5.01 -16.17
CA ILE A 253 -6.73 -6.05 -15.57
C ILE A 253 -7.52 -6.89 -14.57
N MET A 254 -8.39 -6.27 -13.77
CA MET A 254 -9.28 -6.97 -12.84
C MET A 254 -10.21 -7.97 -13.55
N CYS A 255 -10.62 -7.69 -14.78
CA CYS A 255 -11.39 -8.65 -15.57
C CYS A 255 -10.57 -9.89 -15.96
N TYR A 256 -9.25 -9.75 -16.17
CA TYR A 256 -8.33 -10.86 -16.46
C TYR A 256 -7.90 -11.61 -15.19
N MET A 257 -7.95 -10.96 -14.04
CA MET A 257 -7.48 -11.47 -12.75
C MET A 257 -7.98 -12.88 -12.39
N PRO A 258 -9.26 -13.26 -12.57
CA PRO A 258 -9.71 -14.61 -12.25
C PRO A 258 -8.96 -15.69 -13.04
N ILE A 259 -8.63 -15.45 -14.30
CA ILE A 259 -7.89 -16.42 -15.13
C ILE A 259 -6.44 -16.48 -14.65
N GLY A 260 -5.80 -15.33 -14.45
CA GLY A 260 -4.41 -15.28 -14.00
C GLY A 260 -4.19 -15.94 -12.63
N ILE A 261 -5.07 -15.69 -11.66
CA ILE A 261 -4.98 -16.29 -10.32
C ILE A 261 -5.13 -17.83 -10.39
N LEU A 262 -6.07 -18.33 -11.19
CA LEU A 262 -6.29 -19.77 -11.34
C LEU A 262 -5.00 -20.50 -11.76
N PHE A 263 -4.33 -20.01 -12.81
CA PHE A 263 -3.10 -20.63 -13.31
C PHE A 263 -1.89 -20.36 -12.41
N LEU A 264 -1.81 -19.19 -11.79
CA LEU A 264 -0.73 -18.85 -10.86
C LEU A 264 -0.73 -19.77 -9.64
N ILE A 265 -1.90 -19.99 -9.03
CA ILE A 265 -2.06 -20.90 -7.88
C ILE A 265 -1.80 -22.34 -8.32
N ALA A 266 -2.39 -22.78 -9.42
CA ALA A 266 -2.20 -24.14 -9.91
C ALA A 266 -0.71 -24.44 -10.20
N ALA A 267 0.01 -23.52 -10.87
CA ALA A 267 1.43 -23.66 -11.17
C ALA A 267 2.28 -23.75 -9.89
N LYS A 268 2.00 -22.91 -8.89
CA LYS A 268 2.72 -22.94 -7.61
C LYS A 268 2.52 -24.24 -6.84
N ILE A 269 1.30 -24.79 -6.84
CA ILE A 269 1.01 -26.07 -6.18
C ILE A 269 1.76 -27.23 -6.84
N ILE A 270 1.99 -27.17 -8.16
CA ILE A 270 2.76 -28.16 -8.91
C ILE A 270 4.27 -28.07 -8.62
N GLU A 271 4.77 -26.89 -8.27
CA GLU A 271 6.18 -26.67 -7.88
C GLU A 271 6.47 -27.08 -6.43
N VAL A 272 5.48 -26.97 -5.53
CA VAL A 272 5.65 -27.30 -4.12
C VAL A 272 5.84 -28.80 -3.93
N GLU A 273 7.00 -29.23 -3.44
CA GLU A 273 7.31 -30.63 -3.16
C GLU A 273 6.83 -31.07 -1.76
N ASP A 274 6.88 -30.17 -0.76
CA ASP A 274 6.55 -30.46 0.64
C ASP A 274 5.22 -29.83 1.10
N TRP A 275 4.40 -30.62 1.80
CA TRP A 275 3.16 -30.16 2.41
C TRP A 275 3.37 -29.23 3.62
N ASP A 276 4.57 -29.24 4.23
CA ASP A 276 4.92 -28.31 5.32
C ASP A 276 4.80 -26.84 4.89
N ILE A 277 4.98 -26.53 3.60
CA ILE A 277 4.81 -25.18 3.05
C ILE A 277 3.38 -24.68 3.26
N PHE A 278 2.36 -25.53 3.12
CA PHE A 278 0.97 -25.13 3.38
C PHE A 278 0.71 -24.86 4.86
N ARG A 279 1.37 -25.59 5.76
CA ARG A 279 1.29 -25.32 7.21
C ARG A 279 1.90 -23.96 7.54
N LYS A 280 3.10 -23.67 7.01
CA LYS A 280 3.77 -22.37 7.16
C LYS A 280 2.92 -21.23 6.61
N LEU A 281 2.31 -21.43 5.44
CA LEU A 281 1.43 -20.45 4.82
C LEU A 281 0.14 -20.22 5.62
N GLY A 282 -0.41 -21.28 6.22
CA GLY A 282 -1.54 -21.19 7.14
C GLY A 282 -1.21 -20.40 8.42
N LEU A 283 -0.06 -20.67 9.04
CA LEU A 283 0.44 -19.91 10.20
C LEU A 283 0.71 -18.45 9.85
N TYR A 284 1.24 -18.18 8.66
CA TYR A 284 1.41 -16.84 8.12
C TYR A 284 0.06 -16.12 7.99
N MET A 285 -0.96 -16.75 7.41
CA MET A 285 -2.31 -16.17 7.32
C MET A 285 -2.87 -15.85 8.70
N VAL A 286 -2.76 -16.76 9.66
CA VAL A 286 -3.22 -16.53 11.05
C VAL A 286 -2.48 -15.36 11.69
N THR A 287 -1.17 -15.22 11.44
CA THR A 287 -0.37 -14.11 11.95
C THR A 287 -0.86 -12.77 11.39
N VAL A 288 -1.09 -12.68 10.07
CA VAL A 288 -1.61 -11.45 9.45
C VAL A 288 -3.03 -11.14 9.95
N LEU A 289 -3.94 -12.12 9.93
CA LEU A 289 -5.33 -11.93 10.34
C LEU A 289 -5.46 -11.54 11.82
N SER A 290 -4.67 -12.16 12.70
CA SER A 290 -4.62 -11.79 14.12
C SER A 290 -4.05 -10.39 14.31
N GLY A 291 -3.00 -10.02 13.58
CA GLY A 291 -2.46 -8.65 13.60
C GLY A 291 -3.47 -7.60 13.16
N LEU A 292 -4.17 -7.84 12.04
CA LEU A 292 -5.24 -6.96 11.56
C LEU A 292 -6.40 -6.86 12.57
N ALA A 293 -6.80 -7.99 13.18
CA ALA A 293 -7.85 -8.01 14.20
C ALA A 293 -7.44 -7.23 15.47
N ILE A 294 -6.22 -7.44 15.96
CA ILE A 294 -5.68 -6.73 17.13
C ILE A 294 -5.59 -5.22 16.82
N HIS A 295 -5.09 -4.85 15.65
CA HIS A 295 -4.98 -3.44 15.27
C HIS A 295 -6.34 -2.75 15.18
N SER A 296 -7.30 -3.38 14.51
CA SER A 296 -8.64 -2.82 14.28
C SER A 296 -9.58 -2.82 15.48
N ILE A 297 -9.46 -3.79 16.39
CA ILE A 297 -10.35 -3.93 17.55
C ILE A 297 -9.74 -3.32 18.81
N ILE A 298 -8.42 -3.29 18.94
CA ILE A 298 -7.73 -2.80 20.14
C ILE A 298 -7.08 -1.45 19.89
N PHE A 299 -6.11 -1.35 18.97
CA PHE A 299 -5.31 -0.14 18.82
C PHE A 299 -6.10 1.05 18.26
N LEU A 300 -6.79 0.90 17.13
CA LEU A 300 -7.57 2.01 16.53
C LEU A 300 -8.69 2.51 17.48
N PRO A 301 -9.51 1.63 18.11
CA PRO A 301 -10.51 2.06 19.08
C PRO A 301 -9.91 2.70 20.33
N LEU A 302 -8.77 2.22 20.82
CA LEU A 302 -8.06 2.80 21.96
C LEU A 302 -7.59 4.22 21.65
N ILE A 303 -6.98 4.44 20.48
CA ILE A 303 -6.55 5.77 20.03
C ILE A 303 -7.77 6.71 19.94
N TYR A 304 -8.86 6.26 19.31
CA TYR A 304 -10.10 7.04 19.25
C TYR A 304 -10.64 7.38 20.64
N PHE A 305 -10.68 6.41 21.56
CA PHE A 305 -11.17 6.63 22.91
C PHE A 305 -10.30 7.65 23.68
N VAL A 306 -8.98 7.58 23.56
CA VAL A 306 -8.05 8.50 24.24
C VAL A 306 -8.26 9.94 23.79
N PHE A 307 -8.38 10.18 22.47
CA PHE A 307 -8.51 11.54 21.91
C PHE A 307 -9.95 12.07 21.91
N VAL A 308 -10.93 11.25 21.54
CA VAL A 308 -12.33 11.66 21.38
C VAL A 308 -13.13 11.53 22.68
N ARG A 309 -12.72 10.61 23.58
CA ARG A 309 -13.40 10.26 24.82
C ARG A 309 -14.88 9.91 24.63
N LYS A 310 -15.18 9.24 23.52
CA LYS A 310 -16.49 8.64 23.21
C LYS A 310 -16.32 7.14 22.96
N ASN A 311 -17.42 6.39 23.06
CA ASN A 311 -17.40 4.96 22.80
C ASN A 311 -17.05 4.67 21.33
N PRO A 312 -15.88 4.04 21.04
CA PRO A 312 -15.45 3.75 19.68
C PRO A 312 -16.30 2.67 19.00
N PHE A 313 -16.94 1.77 19.77
CA PHE A 313 -17.74 0.69 19.19
C PHE A 313 -19.06 1.19 18.59
N THR A 314 -19.63 2.27 19.14
CA THR A 314 -20.79 2.94 18.54
C THR A 314 -20.41 3.54 17.19
N PHE A 315 -19.22 4.16 17.11
CA PHE A 315 -18.68 4.71 15.86
C PHE A 315 -18.40 3.61 14.82
N PHE A 316 -17.79 2.51 15.26
CA PHE A 316 -17.52 1.32 14.44
C PHE A 316 -18.82 0.76 13.83
N LEU A 317 -19.88 0.63 14.63
CA LEU A 317 -21.19 0.17 14.14
C LEU A 317 -21.78 1.11 13.09
N GLY A 318 -21.58 2.43 13.22
CA GLY A 318 -21.96 3.41 12.21
C GLY A 318 -21.26 3.22 10.85
N MET A 319 -20.06 2.61 10.85
CA MET A 319 -19.28 2.31 9.64
C MET A 319 -19.50 0.89 9.08
N ALA A 320 -20.31 0.05 9.72
CA ALA A 320 -20.42 -1.38 9.39
C ALA A 320 -20.73 -1.66 7.91
N GLN A 321 -21.59 -0.84 7.29
CA GLN A 321 -21.93 -0.97 5.87
C GLN A 321 -20.74 -0.68 4.95
N ALA A 322 -19.92 0.33 5.27
CA ALA A 322 -18.70 0.64 4.53
C ALA A 322 -17.66 -0.48 4.68
N LEU A 323 -17.48 -1.00 5.91
CA LEU A 323 -16.55 -2.10 6.18
C LEU A 323 -16.92 -3.39 5.45
N LEU A 324 -18.21 -3.75 5.44
CA LEU A 324 -18.71 -4.88 4.65
C LEU A 324 -18.49 -4.67 3.15
N THR A 325 -18.70 -3.45 2.66
CA THR A 325 -18.44 -3.11 1.26
C THR A 325 -16.94 -3.22 0.94
N ALA A 326 -16.06 -2.77 1.84
CA ALA A 326 -14.61 -2.88 1.71
C ALA A 326 -14.14 -4.32 1.69
N LEU A 327 -14.71 -5.18 2.55
CA LEU A 327 -14.45 -6.61 2.56
C LEU A 327 -14.88 -7.29 1.25
N MET A 328 -15.99 -6.85 0.65
CA MET A 328 -16.51 -7.43 -0.60
C MET A 328 -15.69 -7.00 -1.82
N ILE A 329 -15.41 -5.69 -1.95
CA ILE A 329 -14.77 -5.09 -3.13
C ILE A 329 -13.24 -5.17 -3.05
N SER A 330 -12.65 -5.24 -1.85
CA SER A 330 -11.20 -5.27 -1.63
C SER A 330 -10.47 -4.04 -2.19
N SER A 331 -11.12 -2.87 -2.16
CA SER A 331 -10.54 -1.60 -2.60
C SER A 331 -11.01 -0.44 -1.74
N SER A 332 -10.07 0.25 -1.07
CA SER A 332 -10.37 1.41 -0.23
C SER A 332 -10.97 2.55 -1.07
N SER A 333 -10.38 2.85 -2.23
CA SER A 333 -10.85 3.92 -3.12
C SER A 333 -12.23 3.64 -3.71
N ALA A 334 -12.53 2.39 -4.09
CA ALA A 334 -13.86 2.04 -4.62
C ALA A 334 -14.97 2.08 -3.55
N THR A 335 -14.61 1.96 -2.27
CA THR A 335 -15.56 2.00 -1.15
C THR A 335 -15.81 3.40 -0.62
N LEU A 336 -14.99 4.37 -1.03
CA LEU A 336 -14.99 5.75 -0.54
C LEU A 336 -16.38 6.41 -0.56
N PRO A 337 -17.25 6.26 -1.59
CA PRO A 337 -18.59 6.85 -1.57
C PRO A 337 -19.49 6.31 -0.45
N VAL A 338 -19.37 5.02 -0.12
CA VAL A 338 -20.13 4.39 0.97
C VAL A 338 -19.56 4.82 2.32
N THR A 339 -18.24 4.93 2.42
CA THR A 339 -17.53 5.47 3.60
C THR A 339 -17.96 6.90 3.89
N PHE A 340 -18.04 7.77 2.88
CA PHE A 340 -18.56 9.13 3.01
C PHE A 340 -19.94 9.16 3.63
N ARG A 341 -20.87 8.40 3.05
CA ARG A 341 -22.25 8.35 3.52
C ARG A 341 -22.34 7.86 4.97
N CYS A 342 -21.62 6.80 5.33
CA CYS A 342 -21.63 6.27 6.69
C CYS A 342 -21.01 7.27 7.69
N ALA A 343 -19.92 7.94 7.31
CA ALA A 343 -19.26 8.94 8.14
C ALA A 343 -20.15 10.19 8.38
N GLU A 344 -20.79 10.71 7.33
CA GLU A 344 -21.60 11.93 7.39
C GLU A 344 -23.00 11.70 7.98
N GLU A 345 -23.69 10.62 7.57
CA GLU A 345 -25.08 10.36 7.97
C GLU A 345 -25.17 9.57 9.28
N ASN A 346 -24.39 8.50 9.46
CA ASN A 346 -24.51 7.65 10.64
C ASN A 346 -23.70 8.18 11.82
N ASN A 347 -22.47 8.65 11.55
CA ASN A 347 -21.54 9.11 12.58
C ASN A 347 -21.52 10.64 12.75
N MET A 348 -22.28 11.38 11.93
CA MET A 348 -22.45 12.84 12.02
C MET A 348 -21.11 13.61 12.00
N ILE A 349 -20.18 13.16 11.16
CA ILE A 349 -18.92 13.87 10.93
C ILE A 349 -19.17 15.06 9.99
N ASP A 350 -18.54 16.19 10.29
CA ASP A 350 -18.65 17.40 9.46
C ASP A 350 -18.11 17.14 8.05
N LYS A 351 -18.88 17.53 7.03
CA LYS A 351 -18.56 17.32 5.62
C LYS A 351 -17.24 17.95 5.20
N ARG A 352 -16.83 19.04 5.83
CA ARG A 352 -15.55 19.71 5.57
C ARG A 352 -14.37 18.83 5.97
N ILE A 353 -14.52 18.04 7.04
CA ILE A 353 -13.52 17.09 7.49
C ILE A 353 -13.53 15.83 6.63
N THR A 354 -14.71 15.23 6.40
CA THR A 354 -14.79 13.98 5.62
C THR A 354 -14.24 14.14 4.21
N ARG A 355 -14.58 15.25 3.52
CA ARG A 355 -14.16 15.54 2.14
C ARG A 355 -12.67 15.75 1.98
N PHE A 356 -11.98 16.05 3.06
CA PHE A 356 -10.53 16.19 3.08
C PHE A 356 -9.86 14.89 3.55
N VAL A 357 -10.26 14.40 4.72
CA VAL A 357 -9.56 13.31 5.43
C VAL A 357 -9.73 11.97 4.70
N LEU A 358 -10.95 11.60 4.28
CA LEU A 358 -11.21 10.27 3.74
C LEU A 358 -10.57 10.01 2.36
N PRO A 359 -10.60 10.94 1.38
CA PRO A 359 -9.93 10.73 0.09
C PRO A 359 -8.41 10.62 0.23
N VAL A 360 -7.81 11.46 1.10
CA VAL A 360 -6.38 11.43 1.40
C VAL A 360 -6.01 10.14 2.15
N GLY A 361 -6.84 9.70 3.09
CA GLY A 361 -6.63 8.46 3.84
C GLY A 361 -6.64 7.23 2.93
N ALA A 362 -7.57 7.19 1.98
CA ALA A 362 -7.72 6.07 1.05
C ALA A 362 -6.47 5.83 0.16
N THR A 363 -5.55 6.79 0.07
CA THR A 363 -4.26 6.65 -0.63
C THR A 363 -3.08 6.58 0.33
N ILE A 364 -3.04 7.39 1.39
CA ILE A 364 -1.86 7.52 2.26
C ILE A 364 -1.91 6.55 3.44
N ASN A 365 -3.09 6.34 4.04
CA ASN A 365 -3.24 5.65 5.30
C ASN A 365 -3.61 4.17 5.09
N MET A 366 -2.58 3.34 4.97
CA MET A 366 -2.74 1.91 4.72
C MET A 366 -2.18 1.04 5.84
N ASP A 367 -2.73 1.20 7.04
CA ASP A 367 -2.33 0.46 8.25
C ASP A 367 -2.26 -1.06 8.02
N GLY A 368 -3.28 -1.64 7.39
CA GLY A 368 -3.36 -3.06 7.10
C GLY A 368 -2.36 -3.53 6.06
N THR A 369 -2.05 -2.69 5.07
CA THR A 369 -1.01 -2.98 4.06
C THR A 369 0.37 -2.97 4.70
N ALA A 370 0.68 -1.97 5.54
CA ALA A 370 1.96 -1.85 6.21
C ALA A 370 2.22 -3.02 7.18
N LEU A 371 1.20 -3.40 7.97
CA LEU A 371 1.28 -4.58 8.85
C LEU A 371 1.54 -5.85 8.04
N TYR A 372 0.78 -6.07 6.97
CA TYR A 372 0.98 -7.20 6.07
C TYR A 372 2.40 -7.22 5.50
N GLU A 373 2.90 -6.07 5.04
CA GLU A 373 4.22 -5.97 4.41
C GLU A 373 5.34 -6.37 5.37
N ALA A 374 5.28 -5.85 6.59
CA ALA A 374 6.25 -6.20 7.62
C ALA A 374 6.21 -7.70 7.98
N VAL A 375 5.00 -8.26 8.15
CA VAL A 375 4.82 -9.69 8.47
C VAL A 375 5.32 -10.57 7.33
N ALA A 376 4.98 -10.27 6.08
CA ALA A 376 5.37 -11.09 4.95
C ALA A 376 6.86 -10.99 4.60
N ALA A 377 7.49 -9.82 4.75
CA ALA A 377 8.93 -9.68 4.58
C ALA A 377 9.71 -10.55 5.58
N ILE A 378 9.30 -10.53 6.85
CA ILE A 378 9.93 -11.36 7.89
C ILE A 378 9.60 -12.84 7.67
N PHE A 379 8.38 -13.18 7.24
CA PHE A 379 8.01 -14.55 6.90
C PHE A 379 8.88 -15.13 5.78
N ILE A 380 9.12 -14.36 4.70
CA ILE A 380 10.02 -14.78 3.60
C ILE A 380 11.46 -14.93 4.08
N ALA A 381 11.93 -14.02 4.95
CA ALA A 381 13.24 -14.17 5.56
C ALA A 381 13.34 -15.48 6.37
N GLN A 382 12.32 -15.79 7.18
CA GLN A 382 12.25 -17.02 7.96
C GLN A 382 12.18 -18.27 7.07
N LEU A 383 11.42 -18.24 5.97
CA LEU A 383 11.31 -19.34 5.00
C LEU A 383 12.66 -19.70 4.37
N ASN A 384 13.46 -18.69 4.05
CA ASN A 384 14.80 -18.86 3.47
C ASN A 384 15.91 -19.05 4.52
N ASN A 385 15.54 -19.17 5.79
CA ASN A 385 16.46 -19.27 6.91
C ASN A 385 17.43 -18.08 7.06
N TYR A 386 17.06 -16.90 6.55
CA TYR A 386 17.82 -15.68 6.81
C TYR A 386 17.62 -15.23 8.26
N VAL A 387 18.73 -14.96 8.93
CA VAL A 387 18.72 -14.34 10.26
C VAL A 387 18.67 -12.83 10.06
N LEU A 388 17.59 -12.21 10.53
CA LEU A 388 17.43 -10.76 10.46
C LEU A 388 18.11 -10.10 11.65
N ASP A 389 19.02 -9.16 11.38
CA ASP A 389 19.59 -8.28 12.39
C ASP A 389 18.63 -7.13 12.74
N VAL A 390 18.83 -6.51 13.90
CA VAL A 390 18.06 -5.36 14.39
C VAL A 390 18.04 -4.23 13.35
N GLY A 391 19.16 -3.97 12.67
CA GLY A 391 19.24 -2.97 11.61
C GLY A 391 18.31 -3.30 10.43
N GLN A 392 18.23 -4.57 10.03
CA GLN A 392 17.32 -5.00 8.96
C GLN A 392 15.86 -4.89 9.40
N ILE A 393 15.53 -5.19 10.66
CA ILE A 393 14.16 -5.02 11.20
C ILE A 393 13.73 -3.55 11.15
N ILE A 394 14.62 -2.61 11.49
CA ILE A 394 14.35 -1.18 11.38
C ILE A 394 14.14 -0.79 9.90
N THR A 395 14.98 -1.31 8.99
CA THR A 395 14.81 -1.10 7.55
C THR A 395 13.46 -1.63 7.06
N ILE A 396 13.03 -2.83 7.51
CA ILE A 396 11.69 -3.38 7.23
C ILE A 396 10.62 -2.41 7.70
N SER A 397 10.75 -1.89 8.91
CA SER A 397 9.75 -0.99 9.48
C SER A 397 9.59 0.28 8.65
N ILE A 398 10.70 0.94 8.30
CA ILE A 398 10.68 2.20 7.54
C ILE A 398 10.20 1.95 6.10
N THR A 399 10.70 0.90 5.46
CA THR A 399 10.33 0.56 4.08
C THR A 399 8.88 0.16 3.96
N ALA A 400 8.34 -0.64 4.89
CA ALA A 400 6.92 -1.01 4.90
C ALA A 400 6.01 0.21 5.12
N THR A 401 6.36 1.13 6.03
CA THR A 401 5.59 2.38 6.21
C THR A 401 5.65 3.27 4.96
N ALA A 402 6.81 3.39 4.31
CA ALA A 402 6.93 4.18 3.08
C ALA A 402 6.20 3.53 1.89
N ALA A 403 6.33 2.21 1.76
CA ALA A 403 5.71 1.44 0.69
C ALA A 403 4.19 1.40 0.82
N SER A 404 3.65 1.35 2.05
CA SER A 404 2.21 1.41 2.29
C SER A 404 1.58 2.74 1.87
N ILE A 405 2.31 3.86 1.96
CA ILE A 405 1.84 5.18 1.46
C ILE A 405 1.78 5.17 -0.07
N GLY A 406 2.75 4.52 -0.73
CA GLY A 406 2.79 4.39 -2.18
C GLY A 406 1.81 3.36 -2.75
N ALA A 407 1.22 2.50 -1.91
CA ALA A 407 0.21 1.55 -2.35
C ALA A 407 -1.07 2.32 -2.73
N ALA A 408 -1.56 2.13 -3.95
CA ALA A 408 -2.85 2.70 -4.33
C ALA A 408 -3.99 1.93 -3.67
N GLY A 409 -5.14 2.58 -3.42
CA GLY A 409 -6.32 1.97 -2.78
C GLY A 409 -7.07 0.98 -3.64
N VAL A 410 -6.36 0.23 -4.48
CA VAL A 410 -6.83 -0.77 -5.43
C VAL A 410 -6.53 -2.19 -4.94
N PRO A 411 -7.32 -3.19 -5.36
CA PRO A 411 -7.09 -4.57 -4.93
C PRO A 411 -5.70 -5.07 -5.33
N ASN A 412 -5.08 -5.85 -4.45
CA ASN A 412 -3.74 -6.42 -4.63
C ASN A 412 -2.59 -5.41 -4.76
N ALA A 413 -2.79 -4.12 -4.47
CA ALA A 413 -1.72 -3.12 -4.48
C ALA A 413 -0.58 -3.48 -3.51
N GLY A 414 -0.90 -4.09 -2.36
CA GLY A 414 0.07 -4.52 -1.35
C GLY A 414 1.08 -5.57 -1.83
N MET A 415 0.75 -6.35 -2.87
CA MET A 415 1.70 -7.33 -3.42
C MET A 415 2.80 -6.68 -4.25
N VAL A 416 2.46 -5.59 -4.93
CA VAL A 416 3.42 -4.82 -5.70
C VAL A 416 4.44 -4.18 -4.78
N THR A 417 3.95 -3.57 -3.71
CA THR A 417 4.76 -2.83 -2.75
C THR A 417 5.60 -3.75 -1.87
N MET A 418 5.16 -5.00 -1.66
CA MET A 418 5.98 -6.07 -1.07
C MET A 418 7.31 -6.29 -1.79
N VAL A 419 7.33 -6.22 -3.14
CA VAL A 419 8.59 -6.40 -3.89
C VAL A 419 9.61 -5.33 -3.50
N ILE A 420 9.14 -4.11 -3.22
CA ILE A 420 9.99 -2.99 -2.78
C ILE A 420 10.64 -3.34 -1.44
N VAL A 421 9.82 -3.77 -0.47
CA VAL A 421 10.28 -4.10 0.88
C VAL A 421 11.31 -5.24 0.84
N LEU A 422 11.06 -6.30 0.07
CA LEU A 422 12.01 -7.42 -0.05
C LEU A 422 13.31 -7.01 -0.73
N THR A 423 13.22 -6.18 -1.77
CA THR A 423 14.40 -5.76 -2.53
C THR A 423 15.29 -4.83 -1.70
N ALA A 424 14.69 -3.97 -0.87
CA ALA A 424 15.42 -3.14 0.09
C ALA A 424 16.21 -3.96 1.12
N LEU A 425 15.83 -5.21 1.36
CA LEU A 425 16.50 -6.15 2.26
C LEU A 425 17.47 -7.09 1.54
N GLY A 426 17.50 -7.05 0.20
CA GLY A 426 18.24 -8.01 -0.61
C GLY A 426 17.65 -9.43 -0.59
N LEU A 427 16.37 -9.58 -0.21
CA LEU A 427 15.67 -10.86 -0.22
C LEU A 427 15.18 -11.23 -1.63
N PRO A 428 15.11 -12.52 -1.97
CA PRO A 428 14.65 -12.97 -3.29
C PRO A 428 13.16 -12.66 -3.49
N ALA A 429 12.85 -11.78 -4.46
CA ALA A 429 11.47 -11.42 -4.80
C ALA A 429 10.66 -12.56 -5.46
N SER A 430 11.30 -13.67 -5.85
CA SER A 430 10.62 -14.87 -6.36
C SER A 430 9.63 -15.45 -5.36
N ASP A 431 9.90 -15.28 -4.07
CA ASP A 431 9.16 -15.96 -3.00
C ASP A 431 7.86 -15.25 -2.65
N VAL A 432 7.67 -14.01 -3.14
CA VAL A 432 6.37 -13.32 -3.14
C VAL A 432 5.30 -14.20 -3.75
N THR A 433 5.66 -15.01 -4.76
CA THR A 433 4.70 -15.88 -5.47
C THR A 433 3.97 -16.87 -4.57
N LEU A 434 4.57 -17.28 -3.44
CA LEU A 434 3.91 -18.12 -2.44
C LEU A 434 2.79 -17.38 -1.71
N ILE A 435 2.99 -16.09 -1.46
CA ILE A 435 2.04 -15.23 -0.75
C ILE A 435 0.85 -14.87 -1.64
N ILE A 436 1.07 -14.72 -2.95
CA ILE A 436 0.01 -14.42 -3.93
C ILE A 436 -1.18 -15.38 -3.81
N ALA A 437 -0.91 -16.66 -3.54
CA ALA A 437 -1.94 -17.68 -3.45
C ALA A 437 -2.96 -17.45 -2.32
N VAL A 438 -2.55 -16.74 -1.26
CA VAL A 438 -3.39 -16.43 -0.09
C VAL A 438 -3.76 -14.96 0.01
N ASP A 439 -3.09 -14.09 -0.76
CA ASP A 439 -3.28 -12.63 -0.68
C ASP A 439 -4.72 -12.22 -1.01
N TRP A 440 -5.40 -12.92 -1.93
CA TRP A 440 -6.79 -12.62 -2.29
C TRP A 440 -7.77 -12.62 -1.08
N LEU A 441 -7.44 -13.37 -0.01
CA LEU A 441 -8.22 -13.40 1.22
C LEU A 441 -7.74 -12.30 2.18
N LEU A 442 -6.43 -12.19 2.37
CA LEU A 442 -5.83 -11.23 3.28
C LEU A 442 -6.11 -9.78 2.85
N ASP A 443 -6.07 -9.50 1.54
CA ASP A 443 -6.34 -8.20 0.93
C ASP A 443 -7.68 -7.60 1.36
N ARG A 444 -8.69 -8.44 1.57
CA ARG A 444 -10.03 -8.02 1.99
C ARG A 444 -10.03 -7.45 3.40
N PHE A 445 -9.35 -8.15 4.30
CA PHE A 445 -9.21 -7.72 5.68
C PHE A 445 -8.27 -6.51 5.77
N ARG A 446 -7.20 -6.47 4.97
CA ARG A 446 -6.33 -5.27 4.86
C ARG A 446 -7.15 -4.04 4.46
N THR A 447 -7.91 -4.15 3.37
CA THR A 447 -8.79 -3.09 2.88
C THR A 447 -9.78 -2.63 3.96
N MET A 448 -10.41 -3.58 4.66
CA MET A 448 -11.34 -3.26 5.74
C MET A 448 -10.67 -2.47 6.88
N VAL A 449 -9.44 -2.85 7.27
CA VAL A 449 -8.68 -2.13 8.31
C VAL A 449 -8.25 -0.74 7.82
N ASN A 450 -7.82 -0.59 6.57
CA ASN A 450 -7.44 0.71 6.00
C ASN A 450 -8.63 1.68 6.02
N VAL A 451 -9.80 1.25 5.52
CA VAL A 451 -11.04 2.06 5.53
C VAL A 451 -11.48 2.41 6.95
N LEU A 452 -11.29 1.49 7.90
CA LEU A 452 -11.59 1.74 9.31
C LEU A 452 -10.65 2.77 9.94
N GLY A 453 -9.36 2.68 9.62
CA GLY A 453 -8.33 3.63 10.05
C GLY A 453 -8.66 5.06 9.61
N ASP A 454 -9.07 5.23 8.35
CA ASP A 454 -9.48 6.52 7.78
C ASP A 454 -10.73 7.07 8.47
N ALA A 455 -11.71 6.21 8.73
CA ALA A 455 -12.95 6.59 9.39
C ALA A 455 -12.69 7.08 10.83
N PHE A 456 -11.90 6.34 11.61
CA PHE A 456 -11.49 6.78 12.94
C PHE A 456 -10.67 8.06 12.89
N GLY A 457 -9.79 8.20 11.88
CA GLY A 457 -9.03 9.41 11.60
C GLY A 457 -9.93 10.63 11.42
N ALA A 458 -10.96 10.53 10.59
CA ALA A 458 -11.93 11.60 10.38
C ALA A 458 -12.63 12.01 11.69
N GLY A 459 -13.02 11.04 12.53
CA GLY A 459 -13.63 11.33 13.83
C GLY A 459 -12.68 12.00 14.83
N ILE A 460 -11.41 11.60 14.85
CA ILE A 460 -10.37 12.20 15.71
C ILE A 460 -10.06 13.62 15.24
N VAL A 461 -9.83 13.82 13.94
CA VAL A 461 -9.53 15.12 13.34
C VAL A 461 -10.69 16.09 13.55
N GLN A 462 -11.95 15.63 13.45
CA GLN A 462 -13.13 16.44 13.77
C GLN A 462 -13.08 16.95 15.22
N LYS A 463 -12.80 16.07 16.19
CA LYS A 463 -12.74 16.47 17.60
C LYS A 463 -11.62 17.48 17.86
N LEU A 464 -10.45 17.23 17.28
CA LEU A 464 -9.28 18.11 17.43
C LEU A 464 -9.47 19.46 16.73
N SER A 465 -10.29 19.50 15.67
CA SER A 465 -10.50 20.69 14.83
C SER A 465 -11.77 21.47 15.11
N LYS A 466 -12.38 21.25 16.28
CA LYS A 466 -13.64 21.90 16.67
C LYS A 466 -13.56 23.43 16.63
N LYS A 467 -12.47 24.03 17.10
CA LYS A 467 -12.27 25.48 17.12
C LYS A 467 -12.14 26.07 15.71
N GLU A 468 -11.48 25.35 14.82
CA GLU A 468 -11.32 25.75 13.43
C GLU A 468 -12.66 25.66 12.67
N LEU A 469 -13.45 24.61 12.90
CA LEU A 469 -14.79 24.48 12.35
C LEU A 469 -15.73 25.61 12.83
N GLU A 470 -15.72 25.91 14.13
CA GLU A 470 -16.51 27.02 14.70
C GLU A 470 -16.11 28.37 14.11
N ARG A 471 -14.81 28.59 13.84
CA ARG A 471 -14.35 29.81 13.16
C ARG A 471 -14.87 29.90 11.73
N MET A 472 -14.81 28.80 10.98
CA MET A 472 -15.32 28.78 9.60
C MET A 472 -16.82 29.09 9.53
N ASP A 473 -17.59 28.60 10.50
CA ASP A 473 -19.03 28.89 10.59
C ASP A 473 -19.27 30.40 10.84
N LEU A 474 -18.49 31.01 11.75
CA LEU A 474 -18.57 32.45 12.04
C LEU A 474 -18.21 33.32 10.83
N THR A 475 -17.17 32.98 10.06
CA THR A 475 -16.82 33.74 8.86
C THR A 475 -17.91 33.63 7.79
N SER A 476 -18.48 32.43 7.59
CA SER A 476 -19.56 32.25 6.62
C SER A 476 -20.83 33.00 6.98
N ASP A 477 -21.20 33.09 8.26
CA ASP A 477 -22.37 33.86 8.69
C ASP A 477 -22.16 35.37 8.54
N VAL A 478 -20.94 35.86 8.77
CA VAL A 478 -20.59 37.28 8.57
C VAL A 478 -20.66 37.67 7.08
N ASP A 479 -20.17 36.81 6.19
CA ASP A 479 -20.25 37.01 4.73
C ASP A 479 -21.70 37.00 4.20
N VAL A 480 -22.60 36.24 4.83
CA VAL A 480 -24.04 36.20 4.49
C VAL A 480 -24.78 37.41 5.03
N VAL A 481 -24.44 37.90 6.23
CA VAL A 481 -25.15 39.00 6.88
C VAL A 481 -24.67 40.37 6.39
N ASN A 482 -23.44 40.50 5.87
CA ASN A 482 -22.99 41.78 5.32
C ASN A 482 -22.01 41.62 4.15
N PRO A 483 -22.51 41.45 2.91
CA PRO A 483 -21.69 41.34 1.70
C PRO A 483 -20.81 42.56 1.41
N PHE A 484 -21.01 43.67 2.13
CA PHE A 484 -20.33 44.95 1.94
C PHE A 484 -19.55 45.44 3.17
N ALA A 485 -19.51 44.68 4.28
CA ALA A 485 -18.83 45.12 5.50
C ALA A 485 -17.30 45.23 5.38
N LEU A 486 -16.69 44.52 4.42
CA LEU A 486 -15.23 44.46 4.29
C LEU A 486 -14.62 45.63 3.51
N GLU A 487 -15.42 46.57 2.98
CA GLU A 487 -14.89 47.76 2.29
C GLU A 487 -14.75 49.01 3.17
N ALA A 488 -15.07 48.95 4.46
CA ALA A 488 -15.07 50.14 5.31
C ALA A 488 -14.33 49.93 6.63
N THR A 489 -13.03 49.61 6.58
CA THR A 489 -12.02 50.07 7.56
C THR A 489 -10.66 49.44 7.21
N MET A 490 -9.92 50.00 6.25
CA MET A 490 -8.43 50.04 6.23
C MET A 490 -8.02 51.08 5.17
N ASP A 491 -8.15 52.36 5.51
CA ASP A 491 -7.26 53.37 4.92
C ASP A 491 -5.92 53.21 5.63
N ASP A 492 -4.97 52.52 4.99
CA ASP A 492 -3.56 52.93 4.92
C ASP A 492 -2.80 52.01 3.93
N GLU A 493 -1.98 52.68 3.12
CA GLU A 493 -1.18 52.28 1.95
C GLU A 493 -0.61 50.85 1.92
N ASP A 494 -1.03 50.04 0.95
CA ASP A 494 -0.19 49.44 -0.13
C ASP A 494 -0.95 48.31 -0.86
N GLY A 495 -0.77 48.25 -2.18
CA GLY A 495 -1.62 47.49 -3.09
C GLY A 495 -1.35 45.98 -3.18
N GLU A 496 -2.44 45.20 -3.29
CA GLU A 496 -2.73 44.27 -4.41
C GLU A 496 -4.08 43.58 -4.16
N LYS A 497 -5.09 43.89 -4.99
CA LYS A 497 -6.40 43.20 -4.97
C LYS A 497 -6.27 41.83 -5.65
N LYS A 498 -6.57 40.74 -4.94
CA LYS A 498 -6.88 39.43 -5.54
C LYS A 498 -8.32 39.04 -5.23
N SER A 499 -9.12 38.88 -6.29
CA SER A 499 -10.53 38.50 -6.21
C SER A 499 -10.66 37.03 -5.83
N TYR A 500 -11.39 36.75 -4.75
CA TYR A 500 -11.82 35.40 -4.38
C TYR A 500 -13.02 34.98 -5.25
N VAL A 501 -12.87 33.91 -6.04
CA VAL A 501 -14.00 33.23 -6.68
C VAL A 501 -14.25 31.94 -5.89
N ASN A 502 -15.33 31.95 -5.12
CA ASN A 502 -15.78 30.82 -4.32
C ASN A 502 -16.33 29.72 -5.26
N GLY A 503 -15.58 28.64 -5.43
CA GLY A 503 -15.99 27.45 -6.19
C GLY A 503 -16.98 26.60 -5.39
N GLY A 504 -18.21 27.08 -5.24
CA GLY A 504 -19.31 26.34 -4.65
C GLY A 504 -20.22 25.73 -5.72
N PHE A 505 -20.23 24.41 -5.85
CA PHE A 505 -21.26 23.67 -6.57
C PHE A 505 -22.63 23.98 -5.95
N THR A 506 -23.46 24.75 -6.65
CA THR A 506 -24.86 24.95 -6.29
C THR A 506 -25.66 23.70 -6.62
N VAL A 507 -26.26 23.09 -5.60
CA VAL A 507 -27.29 22.07 -5.78
C VAL A 507 -28.58 22.81 -6.14
N ASP A 508 -28.91 22.85 -7.42
CA ASP A 508 -30.16 23.44 -7.88
C ASP A 508 -31.32 22.49 -7.55
N LYS A 509 -32.17 22.91 -6.61
CA LYS A 509 -33.48 22.29 -6.34
C LYS A 509 -34.52 23.11 -7.10
N SER A 510 -34.79 22.73 -8.34
CA SER A 510 -36.04 23.11 -8.99
C SER A 510 -36.42 22.10 -10.08
N ASP A 511 -37.17 21.07 -9.68
CA ASP A 511 -38.08 20.38 -10.58
C ASP A 511 -39.15 21.37 -11.02
N THR A 512 -39.07 21.87 -12.26
CA THR A 512 -40.27 22.23 -13.01
C THR A 512 -40.08 21.85 -14.46
N ILE A 513 -40.83 20.82 -14.85
CA ILE A 513 -41.01 20.37 -16.23
C ILE A 513 -41.57 21.53 -17.05
N SER A 514 -40.85 21.96 -18.09
CA SER A 514 -41.43 22.73 -19.19
C SER A 514 -40.94 22.18 -20.52
N PHE A 515 -41.82 21.44 -21.18
CA PHE A 515 -41.76 21.16 -22.62
C PHE A 515 -41.89 22.48 -23.39
N THR A 516 -40.93 22.80 -24.25
CA THR A 516 -41.19 23.65 -25.42
C THR A 516 -40.44 23.12 -26.63
N GLN A 517 -41.25 22.73 -27.59
CA GLN A 517 -40.97 22.30 -28.95
C GLN A 517 -40.89 23.54 -29.85
N THR A 518 -39.80 23.76 -30.59
CA THR A 518 -39.67 24.43 -31.92
C THR A 518 -38.18 24.71 -32.15
N SER A 519 -37.49 24.03 -33.06
CA SER A 519 -37.46 24.25 -34.52
C SER A 519 -36.59 25.44 -34.94
N GLN A 520 -35.58 25.13 -35.76
CA GLN A 520 -35.00 25.88 -36.88
C GLN A 520 -33.49 26.12 -36.84
N PHE A 521 -32.88 25.53 -37.89
CA PHE A 521 -31.54 25.62 -38.49
C PHE A 521 -30.38 24.85 -37.87
#